data_AF-A0A433Q8F0-F1
#
_entry.id   AF-A0A433Q8F0-F1
#
_cell.length_a   1.000
_cell.length_b   1.000
_cell.length_c   1.000
_cell.angle_alpha   90.00
_cell.angle_beta   90.00
_cell.angle_gamma   90.00
#
_symmetry.space_group_name_H-M   'P 1'
#
loop_
_entity.id
_entity.type
_entity.pdbx_description
1 polymer ?
#
loop_
_entity_poly.entity_id
_entity_poly.type
_entity_poly.pdbx_seq_one_letter_code
_entity_poly.pdbx_strand_id
1 'polypeptide(L)'
;TLSELKRAFTELTTLKISRLDSTALQAHLDRLAQADLAALAALAASTATLPSSTVPATASEPEPDKMTEKLLLLAMQGKLDVLLAHMAKHPHLTPHLTGPLPPNSREEDTASLPSLLHVAAHHGHPDLVRHLLIEVGADPTVSGSGRTAYEVAKDKETRNAFRRAMAEMPEKWDWVKARVPSALTKEMEEEQARKEAEKKRKERERKKKINEERKEKEKEKEKEAPVTQKQVGASTSLRGLMDASGNSQINTAHMTPEAKARLEREKRAHAAEMRLAKAGAAAGAAAGGKCEMCGAGLEGKVPFERLNFKYCSTGCVRKHREVVP
;
A
#
# COMPACT_ATOMS: atom_id res chain seq x y z
N THR A 1 -36.07 -17.03 -28.25
CA THR A 1 -36.44 -17.22 -29.66
C THR A 1 -35.47 -16.45 -30.55
N LEU A 2 -35.38 -16.76 -31.84
CA LEU A 2 -34.46 -16.08 -32.77
C LEU A 2 -34.74 -14.57 -32.87
N SER A 3 -35.99 -14.16 -32.66
CA SER A 3 -36.40 -12.74 -32.56
C SER A 3 -35.79 -12.03 -31.35
N GLU A 4 -35.78 -12.66 -30.17
CA GLU A 4 -35.16 -12.09 -28.96
C GLU A 4 -33.63 -12.00 -29.08
N LEU A 5 -32.99 -12.98 -29.74
CA LEU A 5 -31.55 -12.93 -30.01
C LEU A 5 -31.18 -11.77 -30.94
N LYS A 6 -31.97 -11.53 -32.00
CA LYS A 6 -31.79 -10.38 -32.88
C LYS A 6 -32.01 -9.07 -32.14
N ARG A 7 -33.06 -8.96 -31.33
CA ARG A 7 -33.33 -7.79 -30.49
C ARG A 7 -32.18 -7.51 -29.53
N ALA A 8 -31.70 -8.52 -28.80
CA ALA A 8 -30.58 -8.41 -27.87
C ALA A 8 -29.28 -8.00 -28.59
N PHE A 9 -29.01 -8.55 -29.77
CA PHE A 9 -27.87 -8.16 -30.58
C PHE A 9 -27.95 -6.68 -30.99
N THR A 10 -29.08 -6.21 -31.49
CA THR A 10 -29.26 -4.79 -31.85
C THR A 10 -29.14 -3.86 -30.65
N GLU A 11 -29.74 -4.25 -29.52
CA GLU A 11 -29.66 -3.51 -28.24
C GLU A 11 -28.23 -3.38 -27.71
N LEU A 12 -27.41 -4.42 -27.86
CA LEU A 12 -26.01 -4.43 -27.40
C LEU A 12 -25.04 -3.76 -28.37
N THR A 13 -25.36 -3.73 -29.67
CA THR A 13 -24.45 -3.24 -30.72
C THR A 13 -24.77 -1.82 -31.21
N THR A 14 -25.86 -1.21 -30.73
CA THR A 14 -26.24 0.14 -31.13
C THR A 14 -26.11 1.13 -29.97
N LEU A 15 -25.68 2.35 -30.28
CA LEU A 15 -25.60 3.43 -29.31
C LEU A 15 -26.99 3.98 -29.02
N LYS A 16 -27.39 3.98 -27.75
CA LYS A 16 -28.61 4.64 -27.28
C LYS A 16 -28.30 6.05 -26.82
N ILE A 17 -28.84 7.03 -27.54
CA ILE A 17 -28.74 8.44 -27.16
C ILE A 17 -29.98 8.79 -26.33
N SER A 18 -29.82 8.87 -25.01
CA SER A 18 -30.84 9.42 -24.11
C SER A 18 -30.59 10.91 -23.91
N ARG A 19 -31.60 11.75 -24.17
CA ARG A 19 -31.56 13.17 -23.78
C ARG A 19 -32.08 13.28 -22.36
N LEU A 20 -31.21 13.75 -21.46
CA LEU A 20 -31.59 14.06 -20.08
C LEU A 20 -31.98 15.53 -20.03
N ASP A 21 -33.22 15.80 -19.60
CA ASP A 21 -33.68 17.15 -19.34
C ASP A 21 -33.02 17.65 -18.04
N SER A 22 -32.14 18.63 -18.18
CA SER A 22 -31.38 19.22 -17.07
C SER A 22 -32.33 19.77 -15.98
N THR A 23 -33.50 20.27 -16.37
CA THR A 23 -34.46 20.84 -15.43
C THR A 23 -35.13 19.76 -14.57
N ALA A 24 -35.48 18.62 -15.18
CA ALA A 24 -36.05 17.47 -14.47
C ALA A 24 -35.03 16.83 -13.51
N LEU A 25 -33.75 16.78 -13.91
CA LEU A 25 -32.68 16.29 -13.05
C LEU A 25 -32.48 17.21 -11.85
N GLN A 26 -32.44 18.53 -12.06
CA GLN A 26 -32.28 19.50 -10.99
C GLN A 26 -33.46 19.43 -9.99
N ALA A 27 -34.69 19.36 -10.49
CA ALA A 27 -35.88 19.20 -9.66
C ALA A 27 -35.85 17.90 -8.82
N HIS A 28 -35.26 16.83 -9.35
CA HIS A 28 -35.08 15.59 -8.60
C HIS A 28 -34.04 15.75 -7.48
N LEU A 29 -32.91 16.40 -7.77
CA LEU A 29 -31.86 16.66 -6.77
C LEU A 29 -32.37 17.58 -5.65
N ASP A 30 -33.13 18.62 -6.00
CA ASP A 30 -33.71 19.55 -5.02
C ASP A 30 -34.73 18.83 -4.11
N ARG A 31 -35.50 17.88 -4.66
CA ARG A 31 -36.43 17.06 -3.88
C ARG A 31 -35.71 16.13 -2.90
N LEU A 32 -34.58 15.54 -3.30
CA LEU A 32 -33.74 14.74 -2.40
C LEU A 32 -33.16 15.61 -1.27
N ALA A 33 -32.62 16.79 -1.61
CA ALA A 33 -32.08 17.72 -0.62
C ALA A 33 -33.14 18.19 0.39
N GLN A 34 -34.37 18.45 -0.07
CA GLN A 34 -35.49 18.79 0.81
C GLN A 34 -35.90 17.63 1.73
N ALA A 35 -35.87 16.39 1.22
CA ALA A 35 -36.14 15.21 2.04
C ALA A 35 -35.08 14.99 3.13
N ASP A 36 -33.80 15.20 2.80
CA ASP A 36 -32.69 15.10 3.75
C ASP A 36 -32.79 16.18 4.84
N LEU A 37 -33.08 17.43 4.45
CA LEU A 37 -33.32 18.53 5.39
C LEU A 37 -34.52 18.26 6.30
N ALA A 38 -35.62 17.72 5.76
CA ALA A 38 -36.80 17.36 6.54
C ALA A 38 -36.52 16.21 7.52
N ALA A 39 -35.72 15.22 7.12
CA ALA A 39 -35.31 14.12 7.99
C ALA A 39 -34.42 14.62 9.15
N LEU A 40 -33.47 15.52 8.87
CA LEU A 40 -32.64 16.16 9.89
C LEU A 40 -33.48 17.02 10.84
N ALA A 41 -34.46 17.77 10.33
CA ALA A 41 -35.38 18.56 11.14
C ALA A 41 -36.27 17.67 12.01
N ALA A 42 -36.74 16.53 11.50
CA ALA A 42 -37.54 15.56 12.28
C ALA A 42 -36.72 14.91 13.41
N LEU A 43 -35.43 14.61 13.16
CA LEU A 43 -34.49 14.15 14.18
C LEU A 43 -34.26 15.21 15.27
N ALA A 44 -34.14 16.49 14.88
CA ALA A 44 -33.99 17.61 15.81
C ALA A 44 -35.29 17.93 16.59
N ALA A 45 -36.46 17.69 16.00
CA ALA A 45 -37.74 17.83 16.70
C ALA A 45 -37.97 16.68 17.70
N SER A 46 -37.47 15.49 17.40
CA SER A 46 -37.57 14.31 18.27
C SER A 46 -36.72 14.41 19.55
N THR A 47 -35.69 15.27 19.57
CA THR A 47 -34.89 15.54 20.79
C THR A 47 -35.52 16.60 21.71
N ALA A 48 -36.59 17.28 21.28
CA ALA A 48 -37.22 18.37 22.04
C ALA A 48 -38.46 17.94 22.87
N THR A 49 -38.85 16.66 22.87
CA THR A 49 -40.02 16.18 23.62
C THR A 49 -39.74 14.89 24.38
N LEU A 50 -39.05 15.00 25.52
CA LEU A 50 -39.13 13.99 26.58
C LEU A 50 -39.52 14.67 27.90
N PRO A 51 -40.57 14.20 28.61
CA PRO A 51 -40.85 14.65 29.96
C PRO A 51 -39.78 14.13 30.91
N SER A 52 -39.26 15.04 31.73
CA SER A 52 -38.34 14.75 32.84
C SER A 52 -38.99 13.76 33.80
N SER A 53 -38.56 12.50 33.75
CA SER A 53 -38.82 11.51 34.79
C SER A 53 -37.49 11.19 35.46
N THR A 54 -37.34 11.70 36.67
CA THR A 54 -36.22 11.49 37.57
C THR A 54 -36.12 10.01 37.94
N VAL A 55 -35.10 9.34 37.41
CA VAL A 55 -34.55 8.11 37.99
C VAL A 55 -33.21 8.47 38.66
N PRO A 56 -32.91 7.98 39.86
CA PRO A 56 -31.72 8.39 40.60
C PRO A 56 -30.45 7.95 39.87
N ALA A 57 -29.50 8.88 39.80
CA ALA A 57 -28.15 8.65 39.33
C ALA A 57 -27.48 7.47 40.05
N THR A 58 -27.00 6.50 39.29
CA THR A 58 -25.78 5.71 39.57
C THR A 58 -25.45 4.85 38.35
N ALA A 59 -24.80 5.46 37.36
CA ALA A 59 -23.83 4.80 36.49
C ALA A 59 -23.09 5.93 35.76
N SER A 60 -21.92 6.27 36.26
CA SER A 60 -20.92 7.06 35.54
C SER A 60 -20.77 6.50 34.12
N GLU A 61 -20.80 7.37 33.11
CA GLU A 61 -20.25 7.01 31.80
C GLU A 61 -18.85 6.43 32.02
N PRO A 62 -18.55 5.21 31.53
CA PRO A 62 -17.19 4.70 31.67
C PRO A 62 -16.32 5.52 30.72
N GLU A 63 -15.50 6.39 31.30
CA GLU A 63 -14.22 6.83 30.73
C GLU A 63 -13.58 5.63 30.01
N PRO A 64 -12.99 5.78 28.81
CA PRO A 64 -12.37 4.66 28.12
C PRO A 64 -11.30 4.07 29.04
N ASP A 65 -11.56 2.87 29.56
CA ASP A 65 -10.60 2.16 30.39
C ASP A 65 -9.29 2.07 29.59
N LYS A 66 -8.21 2.67 30.09
CA LYS A 66 -6.88 2.68 29.44
C LYS A 66 -6.42 1.28 29.00
N MET A 67 -6.97 0.26 29.65
CA MET A 67 -6.76 -1.16 29.35
C MET A 67 -7.44 -1.58 28.02
N THR A 68 -8.64 -1.10 27.74
CA THR A 68 -9.37 -1.35 26.48
C THR A 68 -8.72 -0.63 25.30
N GLU A 69 -8.24 0.61 25.50
CA GLU A 69 -7.48 1.33 24.49
C GLU A 69 -6.17 0.61 24.16
N LYS A 70 -5.45 0.14 25.19
CA LYS A 70 -4.25 -0.69 25.00
C LYS A 70 -4.55 -2.01 24.29
N LEU A 71 -5.67 -2.67 24.61
CA LEU A 71 -6.10 -3.88 23.91
C LEU A 71 -6.34 -3.61 22.42
N LEU A 72 -7.00 -2.50 22.10
CA LEU A 72 -7.25 -2.09 20.71
C LEU A 72 -5.95 -1.82 19.96
N LEU A 73 -5.02 -1.08 20.57
CA LEU A 73 -3.69 -0.83 20.00
C LEU A 73 -2.92 -2.13 19.73
N LEU A 74 -2.98 -3.11 20.65
CA LEU A 74 -2.34 -4.41 20.46
C LEU A 74 -2.99 -5.19 19.30
N ALA A 75 -4.31 -5.10 19.15
CA ALA A 75 -5.03 -5.70 18.02
C ALA A 75 -4.69 -5.02 16.69
N MET A 76 -4.56 -3.70 16.66
CA MET A 76 -4.10 -2.95 15.48
C MET A 76 -2.66 -3.31 15.09
N GLN A 77 -1.80 -3.61 16.06
CA GLN A 77 -0.43 -4.07 15.83
C GLN A 77 -0.31 -5.55 15.43
N GLY A 78 -1.37 -6.36 15.60
CA GLY A 78 -1.37 -7.77 15.22
C GLY A 78 -0.47 -8.69 16.08
N LYS A 79 0.00 -8.21 17.23
CA LYS A 79 0.89 -8.98 18.12
C LYS A 79 0.06 -9.93 19.00
N LEU A 80 -0.38 -11.05 18.41
CA LEU A 80 -1.24 -12.04 19.06
C LEU A 80 -0.70 -12.45 20.42
N ASP A 81 0.57 -12.84 20.52
CA ASP A 81 1.17 -13.33 21.78
C ASP A 81 1.09 -12.30 22.91
N VAL A 82 1.33 -11.02 22.58
CA VAL A 82 1.28 -9.92 23.56
C VAL A 82 -0.16 -9.62 23.96
N LEU A 83 -1.09 -9.72 23.01
CA LEU A 83 -2.52 -9.55 23.26
C LEU A 83 -3.05 -10.65 24.18
N LEU A 84 -2.67 -11.91 23.97
CA LEU A 84 -3.03 -13.03 24.85
C LEU A 84 -2.45 -12.86 26.26
N ALA A 85 -1.19 -12.43 26.37
CA ALA A 85 -0.58 -12.12 27.66
C ALA A 85 -1.29 -10.96 28.38
N HIS A 86 -1.79 -9.97 27.64
CA HIS A 86 -2.58 -8.87 28.19
C HIS A 86 -3.95 -9.35 28.68
N MET A 87 -4.61 -10.22 27.92
CA MET A 87 -5.89 -10.85 28.30
C MET A 87 -5.76 -11.70 29.56
N ALA A 88 -4.69 -12.49 29.68
CA ALA A 88 -4.44 -13.30 30.86
C ALA A 88 -4.29 -12.44 32.13
N LYS A 89 -3.79 -11.21 32.00
CA LYS A 89 -3.66 -10.24 33.10
C LYS A 89 -4.95 -9.51 33.42
N HIS A 90 -5.85 -9.36 32.43
CA HIS A 90 -7.08 -8.59 32.55
C HIS A 90 -8.28 -9.41 32.04
N PRO A 91 -8.74 -10.41 32.83
CA PRO A 91 -9.83 -11.29 32.41
C PRO A 91 -11.17 -10.57 32.22
N HIS A 92 -11.36 -9.39 32.82
CA HIS A 92 -12.56 -8.56 32.63
C HIS A 92 -12.70 -7.98 31.21
N LEU A 93 -11.63 -8.01 30.39
CA LEU A 93 -11.68 -7.55 29.01
C LEU A 93 -12.14 -8.64 28.03
N THR A 94 -12.25 -9.90 28.48
CA THR A 94 -12.74 -11.03 27.67
C THR A 94 -14.08 -10.79 26.93
N PRO A 95 -15.12 -10.17 27.53
CA PRO A 95 -16.36 -9.87 26.82
C PRO A 95 -16.19 -8.86 25.67
N HIS A 96 -15.16 -8.01 25.69
CA HIS A 96 -14.88 -7.07 24.59
C HIS A 96 -14.27 -7.74 23.35
N LEU A 97 -13.84 -9.00 23.43
CA LEU A 97 -13.36 -9.75 22.27
C LEU A 97 -14.49 -10.38 21.46
N THR A 98 -15.60 -10.73 22.11
CA THR A 98 -16.78 -11.32 21.46
C THR A 98 -17.86 -10.28 21.18
N GLY A 99 -17.99 -9.28 22.05
CA GLY A 99 -19.02 -8.25 21.97
C GLY A 99 -18.63 -6.99 21.20
N PRO A 100 -19.58 -6.04 21.07
CA PRO A 100 -19.29 -4.73 20.52
C PRO A 100 -18.27 -3.97 21.39
N LEU A 101 -17.27 -3.36 20.76
CA LEU A 101 -16.34 -2.46 21.44
C LEU A 101 -17.10 -1.20 21.90
N PRO A 102 -16.73 -0.57 23.01
CA PRO A 102 -17.34 0.70 23.41
C PRO A 102 -17.13 1.78 22.32
N PRO A 103 -18.11 2.65 22.08
CA PRO A 103 -18.04 3.68 21.03
C PRO A 103 -16.92 4.71 21.29
N ASN A 104 -16.60 4.97 22.56
CA ASN A 104 -15.66 6.01 22.99
C ASN A 104 -14.17 5.59 22.88
N SER A 105 -13.87 4.35 22.52
CA SER A 105 -12.48 3.84 22.46
C SER A 105 -11.96 3.69 21.02
N ARG A 106 -12.67 4.20 20.01
CA ARG A 106 -12.37 4.01 18.59
C ARG A 106 -11.85 5.30 17.98
N GLU A 107 -10.70 5.23 17.32
CA GLU A 107 -10.17 6.35 16.50
C GLU A 107 -11.10 6.60 15.30
N GLU A 108 -11.09 7.82 14.74
CA GLU A 108 -12.01 8.26 13.67
C GLU A 108 -12.09 7.29 12.47
N ASP A 109 -10.96 6.69 12.08
CA ASP A 109 -10.87 5.69 11.00
C ASP A 109 -11.50 4.32 11.36
N THR A 110 -11.59 4.01 12.65
CA THR A 110 -12.12 2.74 13.19
C THR A 110 -13.52 2.87 13.79
N ALA A 111 -14.10 4.07 13.78
CA ALA A 111 -15.44 4.33 14.33
C ALA A 111 -16.52 3.41 13.73
N SER A 112 -16.36 3.04 12.45
CA SER A 112 -17.25 2.13 11.72
C SER A 112 -17.09 0.64 12.09
N LEU A 113 -16.09 0.27 12.90
CA LEU A 113 -15.72 -1.11 13.24
C LEU A 113 -16.30 -1.50 14.61
N PRO A 114 -17.41 -2.27 14.67
CA PRO A 114 -18.17 -2.50 15.89
C PRO A 114 -17.48 -3.45 16.86
N SER A 115 -16.50 -4.25 16.44
CA SER A 115 -15.95 -5.36 17.21
C SER A 115 -14.45 -5.51 16.96
N LEU A 116 -13.75 -6.19 17.88
CA LEU A 116 -12.34 -6.49 17.71
C LEU A 116 -12.05 -7.33 16.45
N LEU A 117 -12.98 -8.21 16.07
CA LEU A 117 -12.90 -9.01 14.85
C LEU A 117 -12.86 -8.13 13.58
N HIS A 118 -13.63 -7.04 13.55
CA HIS A 118 -13.61 -6.07 12.46
C HIS A 118 -12.29 -5.28 12.41
N VAL A 119 -11.74 -4.92 13.56
CA VAL A 119 -10.44 -4.22 13.66
C VAL A 119 -9.32 -5.11 13.16
N ALA A 120 -9.29 -6.38 13.59
CA ALA A 120 -8.33 -7.36 13.13
C ALA A 120 -8.43 -7.61 11.62
N ALA A 121 -9.66 -7.67 11.09
CA ALA A 121 -9.89 -7.83 9.65
C ALA A 121 -9.43 -6.61 8.84
N HIS A 122 -9.76 -5.40 9.30
CA HIS A 122 -9.37 -4.13 8.65
C HIS A 122 -7.86 -3.96 8.55
N HIS A 123 -7.13 -4.33 9.61
CA HIS A 123 -5.67 -4.20 9.66
C HIS A 123 -4.92 -5.35 8.98
N GLY A 124 -5.62 -6.44 8.62
CA GLY A 124 -5.05 -7.55 7.86
C GLY A 124 -4.31 -8.57 8.72
N HIS A 125 -4.79 -8.86 9.94
CA HIS A 125 -4.13 -9.80 10.87
C HIS A 125 -4.79 -11.19 10.86
N PRO A 126 -4.32 -12.15 10.03
CA PRO A 126 -4.97 -13.44 9.84
C PRO A 126 -4.93 -14.32 11.10
N ASP A 127 -3.81 -14.31 11.84
CA ASP A 127 -3.63 -15.13 13.03
C ASP A 127 -4.57 -14.68 14.16
N LEU A 128 -4.71 -13.37 14.34
CA LEU A 128 -5.63 -12.78 15.31
C LEU A 128 -7.09 -13.09 14.94
N VAL A 129 -7.45 -12.97 13.65
CA VAL A 129 -8.79 -13.36 13.18
C VAL A 129 -9.07 -14.84 13.42
N ARG A 130 -8.12 -15.72 13.10
CA ARG A 130 -8.26 -17.17 13.34
C ARG A 130 -8.47 -17.46 14.82
N HIS A 131 -7.65 -16.88 15.68
CA HIS A 131 -7.74 -17.08 17.13
C HIS A 131 -9.07 -16.53 17.70
N LEU A 132 -9.51 -15.35 17.24
CA LEU A 132 -10.78 -14.77 17.64
C LEU A 132 -11.97 -15.66 17.26
N LEU A 133 -11.96 -16.26 16.06
CA LEU A 133 -13.06 -17.11 15.59
C LEU A 133 -13.08 -18.49 16.27
N ILE A 134 -11.92 -19.15 16.40
CA ILE A 134 -11.84 -20.55 16.87
C ILE A 134 -11.77 -20.62 18.39
N GLU A 135 -10.82 -19.91 18.99
CA GLU A 135 -10.47 -20.07 20.41
C GLU A 135 -11.35 -19.20 21.29
N VAL A 136 -11.59 -17.94 20.88
CA VAL A 136 -12.42 -17.00 21.64
C VAL A 136 -13.91 -17.13 21.29
N GLY A 137 -14.23 -17.55 20.06
CA GLY A 137 -15.60 -17.71 19.60
C GLY A 137 -16.32 -16.40 19.29
N ALA A 138 -15.63 -15.41 18.71
CA ALA A 138 -16.24 -14.16 18.27
C ALA A 138 -17.18 -14.38 17.06
N ASP A 139 -18.37 -13.79 17.12
CA ASP A 139 -19.42 -13.96 16.11
C ASP A 139 -19.08 -13.22 14.79
N PRO A 140 -18.86 -13.95 13.66
CA PRO A 140 -18.57 -13.32 12.37
C PRO A 140 -19.81 -12.70 11.70
N THR A 141 -21.01 -12.99 12.20
CA THR A 141 -22.29 -12.51 11.65
C THR A 141 -22.64 -11.08 12.07
N VAL A 142 -21.89 -10.51 13.01
CA VAL A 142 -22.07 -9.13 13.43
C VAL A 142 -21.70 -8.23 12.26
N SER A 143 -22.58 -7.29 11.92
CA SER A 143 -22.34 -6.30 10.86
C SER A 143 -22.04 -4.94 11.46
N GLY A 144 -20.90 -4.36 11.06
CA GLY A 144 -20.51 -2.99 11.35
C GLY A 144 -20.78 -2.06 10.20
N SER A 145 -21.57 -1.01 10.39
CA SER A 145 -21.92 -0.06 9.31
C SER A 145 -22.49 -0.75 8.06
N GLY A 146 -23.22 -1.86 8.23
CA GLY A 146 -23.78 -2.66 7.13
C GLY A 146 -22.77 -3.60 6.42
N ARG A 147 -21.52 -3.64 6.86
CA ARG A 147 -20.48 -4.56 6.35
C ARG A 147 -20.12 -5.61 7.40
N THR A 148 -19.85 -6.82 6.96
CA THR A 148 -19.36 -7.91 7.82
C THR A 148 -17.84 -7.82 8.02
N ALA A 149 -17.32 -8.47 9.06
CA ALA A 149 -15.87 -8.53 9.28
C ALA A 149 -15.10 -9.10 8.07
N TYR A 150 -15.72 -10.01 7.31
CA TYR A 150 -15.16 -10.55 6.08
C TYR A 150 -15.03 -9.50 4.96
N GLU A 151 -16.01 -8.62 4.81
CA GLU A 151 -16.02 -7.58 3.77
C GLU A 151 -15.07 -6.43 4.05
N VAL A 152 -14.81 -6.16 5.34
CA VAL A 152 -13.85 -5.15 5.78
C VAL A 152 -12.40 -5.67 5.69
N ALA A 153 -12.20 -6.97 5.48
CA ALA A 153 -10.88 -7.58 5.43
C ALA A 153 -10.01 -7.01 4.29
N LYS A 154 -8.82 -6.52 4.64
CA LYS A 154 -7.87 -5.90 3.71
C LYS A 154 -7.24 -6.89 2.73
N ASP A 155 -6.77 -8.03 3.26
CA ASP A 155 -5.93 -8.97 2.52
C ASP A 155 -6.64 -10.28 2.15
N LYS A 156 -6.13 -10.98 1.12
CA LYS A 156 -6.61 -12.32 0.74
C LYS A 156 -6.40 -13.31 1.88
N GLU A 157 -5.29 -13.20 2.60
CA GLU A 157 -4.94 -14.11 3.68
C GLU A 157 -5.88 -13.99 4.88
N THR A 158 -6.27 -12.76 5.25
CA THR A 158 -7.26 -12.51 6.29
C THR A 158 -8.64 -13.06 5.89
N ARG A 159 -9.04 -12.91 4.62
CA ARG A 159 -10.25 -13.56 4.09
C ARG A 159 -10.15 -15.08 4.11
N ASN A 160 -8.99 -15.66 3.80
CA ASN A 160 -8.75 -17.09 3.90
C ASN A 160 -8.88 -17.57 5.35
N ALA A 161 -8.47 -16.80 6.36
CA ALA A 161 -8.66 -17.15 7.77
C ALA A 161 -10.15 -17.38 8.11
N PHE A 162 -11.07 -16.55 7.61
CA PHE A 162 -12.52 -16.78 7.74
C PHE A 162 -12.96 -18.06 7.02
N ARG A 163 -12.43 -18.32 5.83
CA ARG A 163 -12.76 -19.52 5.04
C ARG A 163 -12.24 -20.81 5.68
N ARG A 164 -11.09 -20.75 6.37
CA ARG A 164 -10.53 -21.85 7.17
C ARG A 164 -11.38 -22.08 8.42
N ALA A 165 -11.76 -21.02 9.12
CA ALA A 165 -12.66 -21.10 10.27
C ALA A 165 -14.03 -21.70 9.89
N MET A 166 -14.54 -21.39 8.69
CA MET A 166 -15.74 -22.03 8.13
C MET A 166 -15.56 -23.52 7.87
N ALA A 167 -14.38 -23.95 7.41
CA ALA A 167 -14.09 -25.36 7.20
C ALA A 167 -13.99 -26.15 8.52
N GLU A 168 -13.45 -25.51 9.57
CA GLU A 168 -13.28 -26.12 10.89
C GLU A 168 -14.57 -26.14 11.70
N MET A 169 -15.40 -25.10 11.56
CA MET A 169 -16.68 -24.96 12.28
C MET A 169 -17.82 -24.56 11.34
N PRO A 170 -18.28 -25.46 10.45
CA PRO A 170 -19.32 -25.15 9.46
C PRO A 170 -20.69 -24.88 10.08
N GLU A 171 -21.01 -25.50 11.23
CA GLU A 171 -22.33 -25.41 11.87
C GLU A 171 -22.42 -24.35 12.97
N LYS A 172 -21.29 -23.83 13.45
CA LYS A 172 -21.26 -22.93 14.63
C LYS A 172 -21.85 -21.55 14.33
N TRP A 173 -21.71 -21.09 13.10
CA TRP A 173 -22.14 -19.75 12.67
C TRP A 173 -22.91 -19.82 11.35
N ASP A 174 -23.82 -18.87 11.15
CA ASP A 174 -24.44 -18.65 9.85
C ASP A 174 -23.46 -17.95 8.90
N TRP A 175 -22.64 -18.75 8.22
CA TRP A 175 -21.62 -18.26 7.28
C TRP A 175 -22.19 -17.52 6.08
N VAL A 176 -23.46 -17.77 5.73
CA VAL A 176 -24.17 -17.04 4.66
C VAL A 176 -24.43 -15.61 5.12
N LYS A 177 -24.89 -15.43 6.37
CA LYS A 177 -25.06 -14.11 6.99
C LYS A 177 -23.72 -13.39 7.19
N ALA A 178 -22.64 -14.13 7.48
CA ALA A 178 -21.28 -13.60 7.55
C ALA A 178 -20.66 -13.27 6.16
N ARG A 179 -21.37 -13.54 5.06
CA ARG A 179 -20.96 -13.30 3.67
C ARG A 179 -19.64 -13.97 3.28
N VAL A 180 -19.34 -15.13 3.85
CA VAL A 180 -18.15 -15.92 3.51
C VAL A 180 -18.52 -16.88 2.37
N PRO A 181 -18.02 -16.69 1.12
CA PRO A 181 -18.61 -17.36 -0.04
C PRO A 181 -18.32 -18.87 -0.17
N SER A 182 -17.23 -19.36 0.42
CA SER A 182 -16.89 -20.79 0.38
C SER A 182 -15.85 -21.15 1.42
N ALA A 183 -15.98 -22.33 2.03
CA ALA A 183 -14.95 -22.89 2.89
C ALA A 183 -13.64 -23.08 2.10
N LEU A 184 -12.51 -22.88 2.77
CA LEU A 184 -11.19 -23.20 2.23
C LEU A 184 -10.60 -24.24 3.17
N THR A 185 -10.65 -25.49 2.76
CA THR A 185 -10.02 -26.56 3.53
C THR A 185 -8.51 -26.45 3.41
N LYS A 186 -7.81 -26.89 4.47
CA LYS A 186 -6.35 -26.93 4.50
C LYS A 186 -5.77 -27.71 3.31
N GLU A 187 -6.41 -28.80 2.92
CA GLU A 187 -6.02 -29.62 1.78
C GLU A 187 -6.12 -28.89 0.43
N MET A 188 -7.21 -28.13 0.22
CA MET A 188 -7.39 -27.34 -1.01
C MET A 188 -6.36 -26.23 -1.13
N GLU A 189 -5.96 -25.63 -0.01
CA GLU A 189 -4.93 -24.60 0.03
C GLU A 189 -3.55 -25.17 -0.32
N GLU A 190 -3.18 -26.29 0.28
CA GLU A 190 -1.92 -26.98 -0.01
C GLU A 190 -1.84 -27.42 -1.48
N GLU A 191 -2.96 -27.85 -2.08
CA GLU A 191 -3.01 -28.18 -3.50
C GLU A 191 -2.84 -26.93 -4.39
N GLN A 192 -3.52 -25.82 -4.07
CA GLN A 192 -3.35 -24.55 -4.79
C GLN A 192 -1.91 -24.04 -4.68
N ALA A 193 -1.34 -24.05 -3.48
CA ALA A 193 0.04 -23.66 -3.23
C ALA A 193 1.03 -24.55 -4.00
N ARG A 194 0.79 -25.88 -4.04
CA ARG A 194 1.59 -26.81 -4.85
C ARG A 194 1.50 -26.50 -6.34
N LYS A 195 0.30 -26.27 -6.88
CA LYS A 195 0.09 -25.92 -8.29
C LYS A 195 0.76 -24.59 -8.66
N GLU A 196 0.64 -23.58 -7.79
CA GLU A 196 1.29 -22.28 -7.98
C GLU A 196 2.82 -22.38 -7.87
N ALA A 197 3.34 -23.13 -6.89
CA ALA A 197 4.77 -23.39 -6.74
C ALA A 197 5.35 -24.15 -7.94
N GLU A 198 4.64 -25.15 -8.45
CA GLU A 198 5.02 -25.90 -9.64
C GLU A 198 5.03 -25.00 -10.88
N LYS A 199 4.00 -24.19 -11.09
CA LYS A 199 3.94 -23.22 -12.19
C LYS A 199 5.09 -22.23 -12.11
N LYS A 200 5.36 -21.68 -10.93
CA LYS A 200 6.46 -20.74 -10.67
C LYS A 200 7.82 -21.39 -10.88
N ARG A 201 7.98 -22.68 -10.53
CA ARG A 201 9.20 -23.46 -10.82
C ARG A 201 9.41 -23.61 -12.31
N LYS A 202 8.38 -24.05 -13.06
CA LYS A 202 8.41 -24.17 -14.53
C LYS A 202 8.72 -22.85 -15.22
N GLU A 203 8.14 -21.75 -14.75
CA GLU A 203 8.41 -20.41 -15.28
C GLU A 203 9.87 -19.97 -15.03
N ARG A 204 10.38 -20.19 -13.81
CA ARG A 204 11.79 -19.91 -13.47
C ARG A 204 12.76 -20.73 -14.32
N GLU A 205 12.47 -22.01 -14.54
CA GLU A 205 13.27 -22.89 -15.41
C GLU A 205 13.25 -22.41 -16.85
N ARG A 206 12.07 -22.06 -17.39
CA ARG A 206 11.94 -21.51 -18.75
C ARG A 206 12.72 -20.20 -18.90
N LYS A 207 12.66 -19.32 -17.90
CA LYS A 207 13.40 -18.05 -17.88
C LYS A 207 14.92 -18.25 -17.81
N LYS A 208 15.39 -19.27 -17.08
CA LYS A 208 16.81 -19.65 -17.05
C LYS A 208 17.29 -20.12 -18.42
N LYS A 209 16.56 -21.04 -19.07
CA LYS A 209 16.90 -21.55 -20.41
C LYS A 209 16.98 -20.43 -21.45
N ILE A 210 15.99 -19.53 -21.48
CA ILE A 210 16.00 -18.38 -22.40
C ILE A 210 17.22 -17.46 -22.17
N ASN A 211 17.61 -17.25 -20.91
CA ASN A 211 18.77 -16.41 -20.58
C ASN A 211 20.10 -17.08 -20.94
N GLU A 212 20.22 -18.40 -20.74
CA GLU A 212 21.39 -19.18 -21.15
C GLU A 212 21.56 -19.17 -22.68
N GLU A 213 20.49 -19.44 -23.42
CA GLU A 213 20.50 -19.41 -24.89
C GLU A 213 20.83 -18.01 -25.44
N ARG A 214 20.34 -16.94 -24.79
CA ARG A 214 20.69 -15.56 -25.16
C ARG A 214 22.18 -15.28 -24.96
N LYS A 215 22.75 -15.73 -23.84
CA LYS A 215 24.18 -15.59 -23.54
C LYS A 215 25.05 -16.39 -24.50
N GLU A 216 24.62 -17.58 -24.91
CA GLU A 216 25.35 -18.38 -25.91
C GLU A 216 25.34 -17.71 -27.28
N LYS A 217 24.18 -17.22 -27.74
CA LYS A 217 24.05 -16.45 -28.98
C LYS A 217 24.86 -15.14 -28.95
N GLU A 218 24.93 -14.46 -27.81
CA GLU A 218 25.79 -13.27 -27.63
C GLU A 218 27.28 -13.66 -27.74
N LYS A 219 27.71 -14.77 -27.13
CA LYS A 219 29.09 -15.27 -27.24
C LYS A 219 29.45 -15.76 -28.64
N GLU A 220 28.54 -16.38 -29.37
CA GLU A 220 28.77 -16.80 -30.77
C GLU A 220 28.92 -15.58 -31.69
N LYS A 221 28.06 -14.58 -31.55
CA LYS A 221 28.17 -13.31 -32.29
C LYS A 221 29.48 -12.57 -32.01
N GLU A 222 29.99 -12.67 -30.79
CA GLU A 222 31.29 -12.08 -30.41
C GLU A 222 32.48 -12.85 -30.99
N LYS A 223 32.35 -14.17 -31.20
CA LYS A 223 33.37 -15.01 -31.86
C LYS A 223 33.39 -14.88 -33.38
N GLU A 224 32.25 -14.56 -34.01
CA GLU A 224 32.13 -14.36 -35.47
C GLU A 224 32.45 -12.94 -35.95
N ALA A 225 32.75 -12.00 -35.04
CA ALA A 225 33.20 -10.67 -35.43
C ALA A 225 34.59 -10.76 -36.12
N PRO A 226 34.75 -10.29 -37.37
CA PRO A 226 36.00 -10.41 -38.10
C PRO A 226 37.09 -9.56 -37.43
N VAL A 227 38.21 -10.21 -37.09
CA VAL A 227 39.47 -9.56 -36.71
C VAL A 227 40.01 -8.85 -37.94
N THR A 228 39.63 -7.58 -38.13
CA THR A 228 40.33 -6.71 -39.08
C THR A 228 41.73 -6.45 -38.52
N GLN A 229 42.72 -7.12 -39.11
CA GLN A 229 44.13 -6.83 -38.90
C GLN A 229 44.38 -5.36 -39.25
N LYS A 230 44.57 -4.52 -38.23
CA LYS A 230 45.09 -3.17 -38.41
C LYS A 230 46.57 -3.19 -38.03
N GLN A 231 47.39 -3.01 -39.06
CA GLN A 231 48.83 -2.86 -38.97
C GLN A 231 49.20 -1.73 -38.00
N VAL A 232 50.31 -2.00 -37.31
CA VAL A 232 51.12 -1.10 -36.49
C VAL A 232 51.29 0.28 -37.14
N GLY A 233 50.83 1.30 -36.42
CA GLY A 233 51.12 2.70 -36.71
C GLY A 233 50.99 3.48 -35.41
N ALA A 234 52.13 3.85 -34.85
CA ALA A 234 52.22 4.67 -33.66
C ALA A 234 51.44 5.99 -33.85
N SER A 235 50.66 6.32 -32.82
CA SER A 235 50.38 7.66 -32.30
C SER A 235 48.89 7.91 -32.07
N THR A 236 48.62 8.36 -30.85
CA THR A 236 47.53 9.28 -30.48
C THR A 236 46.09 8.76 -30.48
N SER A 237 45.43 8.99 -29.33
CA SER A 237 43.98 8.97 -29.11
C SER A 237 43.35 7.64 -28.66
N LEU A 238 43.65 7.25 -27.42
CA LEU A 238 42.81 6.36 -26.61
C LEU A 238 41.58 7.14 -26.11
N ARG A 239 40.63 7.46 -27.00
CA ARG A 239 39.43 8.23 -26.64
C ARG A 239 38.15 7.82 -27.37
N GLY A 240 38.02 6.55 -27.73
CA GLY A 240 36.79 6.05 -28.35
C GLY A 240 36.66 4.54 -28.26
N LEU A 241 36.34 4.03 -27.07
CA LEU A 241 35.76 2.69 -26.84
C LEU A 241 35.01 2.68 -25.48
N MET A 242 34.22 3.72 -25.20
CA MET A 242 33.36 3.76 -24.00
C MET A 242 31.97 4.20 -24.42
N ASP A 243 31.39 3.36 -25.27
CA ASP A 243 30.12 3.61 -25.91
C ASP A 243 29.10 2.69 -25.21
N ALA A 244 28.34 3.31 -24.31
CA ALA A 244 26.99 2.92 -23.90
C ALA A 244 26.71 1.42 -23.58
N SER A 245 27.34 0.88 -22.53
CA SER A 245 26.66 -0.07 -21.61
C SER A 245 27.50 -0.32 -20.37
N GLY A 246 27.07 0.25 -19.25
CA GLY A 246 27.71 0.13 -17.94
C GLY A 246 27.58 -1.26 -17.30
N ASN A 247 27.95 -2.34 -18.00
CA ASN A 247 28.03 -3.66 -17.39
C ASN A 247 29.03 -4.65 -18.02
N SER A 248 30.11 -4.18 -18.67
CA SER A 248 31.17 -5.11 -19.11
C SER A 248 32.01 -5.58 -17.91
N GLN A 249 31.58 -6.65 -17.26
CA GLN A 249 32.40 -7.39 -16.30
C GLN A 249 33.50 -8.12 -17.06
N ILE A 250 34.65 -7.48 -17.20
CA ILE A 250 35.88 -8.12 -17.70
C ILE A 250 36.24 -9.24 -16.72
N ASN A 251 36.24 -10.49 -17.20
CA ASN A 251 36.48 -11.66 -16.37
C ASN A 251 37.97 -11.75 -16.01
N THR A 252 38.32 -11.38 -14.78
CA THR A 252 39.72 -11.24 -14.32
C THR A 252 40.39 -12.57 -13.98
N ALA A 253 39.70 -13.71 -14.09
CA ALA A 253 40.20 -15.00 -13.62
C ALA A 253 41.54 -15.42 -14.25
N HIS A 254 41.78 -15.09 -15.52
CA HIS A 254 42.94 -15.57 -16.29
C HIS A 254 44.07 -14.53 -16.49
N MET A 255 44.03 -13.41 -15.77
CA MET A 255 45.06 -12.37 -15.87
C MET A 255 46.21 -12.59 -14.88
N THR A 256 47.44 -12.26 -15.31
CA THR A 256 48.62 -12.25 -14.43
C THR A 256 48.39 -11.30 -13.25
N PRO A 257 49.00 -11.56 -12.07
CA PRO A 257 48.83 -10.73 -10.88
C PRO A 257 49.17 -9.25 -11.11
N GLU A 258 50.16 -8.98 -11.96
CA GLU A 258 50.61 -7.63 -12.31
C GLU A 258 49.58 -6.86 -13.14
N ALA A 259 48.92 -7.53 -14.12
CA ALA A 259 47.88 -6.91 -14.92
C ALA A 259 46.59 -6.64 -14.11
N LYS A 260 46.27 -7.50 -13.13
CA LYS A 260 45.17 -7.25 -12.17
C LYS A 260 45.44 -6.00 -11.32
N ALA A 261 46.67 -5.84 -10.81
CA ALA A 261 47.04 -4.67 -10.01
C ALA A 261 46.96 -3.36 -10.81
N ARG A 262 47.32 -3.40 -12.10
CA ARG A 262 47.19 -2.24 -13.01
C ARG A 262 45.71 -1.86 -13.25
N LEU A 263 44.85 -2.84 -13.52
CA LEU A 263 43.40 -2.63 -13.69
C LEU A 263 42.74 -2.06 -12.43
N GLU A 264 43.12 -2.57 -11.24
CA GLU A 264 42.60 -2.04 -9.96
C GLU A 264 43.03 -0.59 -9.71
N ARG A 265 44.30 -0.25 -10.03
CA ARG A 265 44.81 1.12 -9.91
C ARG A 265 44.03 2.08 -10.79
N GLU A 266 43.77 1.68 -12.04
CA GLU A 266 43.01 2.48 -13.00
C GLU A 266 41.53 2.63 -12.59
N LYS A 267 40.92 1.54 -12.12
CA LYS A 267 39.54 1.58 -11.59
C LYS A 267 39.41 2.49 -10.37
N ARG A 268 40.41 2.50 -9.48
CA ARG A 268 40.46 3.39 -8.31
C ARG A 268 40.66 4.86 -8.72
N ALA A 269 41.52 5.11 -9.71
CA ALA A 269 41.71 6.46 -10.27
C ALA A 269 40.42 6.99 -10.89
N HIS A 270 39.73 6.19 -11.72
CA HIS A 270 38.47 6.59 -12.33
C HIS A 270 37.35 6.80 -11.29
N ALA A 271 37.27 5.97 -10.26
CA ALA A 271 36.33 6.17 -9.15
C ALA A 271 36.61 7.48 -8.39
N ALA A 272 37.87 7.88 -8.24
CA ALA A 272 38.26 9.15 -7.65
C ALA A 272 37.88 10.34 -8.56
N GLU A 273 38.13 10.25 -9.86
CA GLU A 273 37.72 11.25 -10.85
C GLU A 273 36.20 11.42 -10.89
N MET A 274 35.43 10.33 -10.85
CA MET A 274 33.95 10.39 -10.80
C MET A 274 33.44 11.03 -9.52
N ARG A 275 34.12 10.80 -8.38
CA ARG A 275 33.80 11.48 -7.11
C ARG A 275 34.12 12.98 -7.19
N LEU A 276 35.24 13.36 -7.79
CA LEU A 276 35.62 14.76 -7.98
C LEU A 276 34.70 15.46 -8.99
N ALA A 277 34.32 14.81 -10.08
CA ALA A 277 33.39 15.36 -11.08
C ALA A 277 31.98 15.53 -10.50
N LYS A 278 31.50 14.57 -9.69
CA LYS A 278 30.21 14.68 -9.01
C LYS A 278 30.21 15.75 -7.91
N ALA A 279 31.32 15.91 -7.19
CA ALA A 279 31.49 17.00 -6.24
C ALA A 279 31.54 18.37 -6.94
N GLY A 280 32.22 18.47 -8.10
CA GLY A 280 32.24 19.67 -8.94
C GLY A 280 30.87 19.99 -9.56
N ALA A 281 30.11 18.99 -10.00
CA ALA A 281 28.76 19.16 -10.54
C ALA A 281 27.74 19.57 -9.46
N ALA A 282 27.88 19.06 -8.22
CA ALA A 282 27.06 19.51 -7.09
C ALA A 282 27.36 20.96 -6.69
N ALA A 283 28.60 21.44 -6.86
CA ALA A 283 28.96 22.85 -6.66
C ALA A 283 28.51 23.75 -7.84
N GLY A 284 28.52 23.24 -9.07
CA GLY A 284 28.17 24.01 -10.28
C GLY A 284 26.66 24.22 -10.51
N ALA A 285 25.79 23.35 -10.00
CA ALA A 285 24.33 23.48 -10.17
C ALA A 285 23.67 24.54 -9.25
N ALA A 286 24.41 25.13 -8.31
CA ALA A 286 23.92 26.17 -7.40
C ALA A 286 24.26 27.61 -7.85
N ALA A 287 25.03 27.79 -8.92
CA ALA A 287 25.71 29.06 -9.22
C ALA A 287 24.99 29.97 -10.25
N GLY A 288 23.66 29.98 -10.29
CA GLY A 288 22.92 30.90 -11.15
C GLY A 288 21.53 31.17 -10.60
N GLY A 289 21.37 32.29 -9.88
CA GLY A 289 20.09 32.71 -9.35
C GLY A 289 20.20 33.95 -8.49
N LYS A 290 19.14 34.76 -8.48
CA LYS A 290 18.98 35.88 -7.54
C LYS A 290 18.13 35.39 -6.37
N CYS A 291 18.35 35.94 -5.19
CA CYS A 291 17.49 35.71 -4.03
C CYS A 291 16.09 36.23 -4.34
N GLU A 292 15.05 35.41 -4.16
CA GLU A 292 13.67 35.80 -4.47
C GLU A 292 13.18 36.98 -3.62
N MET A 293 13.78 37.18 -2.43
CA MET A 293 13.37 38.24 -1.50
C MET A 293 14.13 39.55 -1.58
N CYS A 294 15.43 39.52 -1.85
CA CYS A 294 16.24 40.73 -1.87
C CYS A 294 16.97 40.95 -3.20
N GLY A 295 16.82 40.06 -4.17
CA GLY A 295 17.45 40.15 -5.48
C GLY A 295 18.97 39.91 -5.49
N ALA A 296 19.60 39.64 -4.34
CA ALA A 296 21.04 39.43 -4.24
C ALA A 296 21.51 38.20 -5.04
N GLY A 297 22.65 38.31 -5.73
CA GLY A 297 23.26 37.21 -6.46
C GLY A 297 23.66 36.05 -5.54
N LEU A 298 23.34 34.83 -5.96
CA LEU A 298 23.63 33.59 -5.24
C LEU A 298 24.87 32.86 -5.78
N GLU A 299 25.58 33.46 -6.73
CA GLU A 299 26.83 32.94 -7.30
C GLU A 299 27.86 32.67 -6.19
N GLY A 300 28.37 31.43 -6.14
CA GLY A 300 29.36 31.01 -5.15
C GLY A 300 28.84 30.83 -3.71
N LYS A 301 27.53 30.95 -3.47
CA LYS A 301 26.91 30.69 -2.16
C LYS A 301 26.05 29.42 -2.24
N VAL A 302 25.87 28.73 -1.10
CA VAL A 302 24.89 27.63 -0.97
C VAL A 302 23.55 28.26 -0.56
N PRO A 303 22.54 28.34 -1.45
CA PRO A 303 21.27 29.00 -1.15
C PRO A 303 20.38 28.17 -0.23
N PHE A 304 19.53 28.85 0.56
CA PHE A 304 18.43 28.21 1.29
C PHE A 304 17.22 28.03 0.36
N GLU A 305 16.39 27.00 0.56
CA GLU A 305 15.25 26.67 -0.31
C GLU A 305 13.95 26.48 0.48
N ARG A 306 12.84 27.07 -0.01
CA ARG A 306 11.46 26.90 0.51
C ARG A 306 10.46 27.06 -0.63
N LEU A 307 9.52 26.12 -0.78
CA LEU A 307 8.47 26.17 -1.82
C LEU A 307 9.02 26.45 -3.24
N ASN A 308 10.17 25.86 -3.59
CA ASN A 308 10.91 26.04 -4.85
C ASN A 308 11.59 27.41 -5.07
N PHE A 309 11.60 28.30 -4.06
CA PHE A 309 12.31 29.57 -4.12
C PHE A 309 13.66 29.49 -3.42
N LYS A 310 14.65 30.24 -3.94
CA LYS A 310 16.03 30.28 -3.41
C LYS A 310 16.31 31.59 -2.67
N TYR A 311 17.01 31.52 -1.54
CA TYR A 311 17.29 32.66 -0.67
C TYR A 311 18.75 32.75 -0.26
N CYS A 312 19.25 33.98 -0.10
CA CYS A 312 20.63 34.23 0.33
C CYS A 312 20.86 34.05 1.84
N SER A 313 19.80 34.03 2.66
CA SER A 313 19.90 33.89 4.12
C SER A 313 18.57 33.42 4.73
N THR A 314 18.64 32.87 5.95
CA THR A 314 17.46 32.48 6.74
C THR A 314 16.52 33.66 7.05
N GLY A 315 17.06 34.89 7.13
CA GLY A 315 16.25 36.11 7.26
C GLY A 315 15.38 36.37 6.03
N CYS A 316 15.90 36.10 4.82
CA CYS A 316 15.12 36.19 3.59
C CYS A 316 14.03 35.12 3.53
N VAL A 317 14.31 33.88 3.97
CA VAL A 317 13.29 32.81 4.04
C VAL A 317 12.12 33.21 4.95
N ARG A 318 12.41 33.77 6.14
CA ARG A 318 11.38 34.20 7.10
C ARG A 318 10.52 35.34 6.55
N LYS A 319 11.13 36.37 5.96
CA LYS A 319 10.39 37.47 5.33
C LYS A 319 9.52 36.98 4.18
N HIS A 320 9.99 36.03 3.37
CA HIS A 320 9.15 35.46 2.31
C HIS A 320 7.92 34.73 2.86
N ARG A 321 8.06 34.06 4.00
CA ARG A 321 6.96 33.35 4.66
C ARG A 321 5.86 34.29 5.14
N GLU A 322 6.20 35.53 5.48
CA GLU A 322 5.22 36.54 5.87
C GLU A 322 4.47 37.11 4.67
N VAL A 323 5.09 37.14 3.48
CA VAL A 323 4.50 37.70 2.24
C VAL A 323 3.76 36.64 1.41
N VAL A 324 4.24 35.40 1.42
CA VAL A 324 3.66 34.25 0.72
C VAL A 324 3.48 33.11 1.74
N PRO A 325 2.25 32.89 2.25
CA PRO A 325 1.96 31.90 3.28
C PRO A 325 2.46 30.49 2.93
#